data_AF-A0A351C5P6-F1
#
_entry.id   AF-A0A351C5P6-F1
#
_cell.length_a   1.000
_cell.length_b   1.000
_cell.length_c   1.000
_cell.angle_alpha   90.00
_cell.angle_beta   90.00
_cell.angle_gamma   90.00
#
_symmetry.space_group_name_H-M   'P 1'
#
loop_
_entity.id
_entity.type
_entity.pdbx_description
1 polymer ?
#
loop_
_entity_poly.entity_id
_entity_poly.type
_entity_poly.pdbx_seq_one_letter_code
_entity_poly.pdbx_strand_id
1 'polypeptide(L)' 'MMQFALQLAGVAAQEIMPRFQHSEVEHKADGTPVTEADTESERVMRQLIRETFPDHGIMGEEQADV' A
#
# COMPACT_ATOMS: atom_id res chain seq x y z
N MET A 1 15.39 10.24 4.39
CA MET A 1 14.76 9.22 3.51
C MET A 1 14.59 7.87 4.21
N MET A 2 15.64 7.26 4.78
CA MET A 2 15.52 5.95 5.50
C MET A 2 14.46 5.94 6.60
N GLN A 3 14.41 6.96 7.47
CA GLN A 3 13.41 7.03 8.55
C GLN A 3 11.96 7.10 8.02
N PHE A 4 11.74 7.81 6.91
CA PHE A 4 10.42 7.90 6.28
C PHE A 4 9.99 6.56 5.67
N ALA A 5 10.93 5.82 5.05
CA ALA A 5 10.66 4.47 4.57
C ALA A 5 10.26 3.52 5.71
N LEU A 6 10.91 3.63 6.88
CA LEU A 6 10.51 2.86 8.07
C LEU A 6 9.12 3.26 8.60
N GLN A 7 8.77 4.55 8.53
CA GLN A 7 7.44 5.02 8.87
C GLN A 7 6.37 4.46 7.92
N LEU A 8 6.64 4.45 6.61
CA LEU A 8 5.77 3.84 5.60
C LEU A 8 5.57 2.35 5.88
N ALA A 9 6.64 1.61 6.15
CA ALA A 9 6.56 0.21 6.55
C ALA A 9 5.72 0.03 7.83
N GLY A 10 5.83 0.95 8.79
CA GLY A 10 5.04 0.95 10.02
C GLY A 10 3.54 1.10 9.77
N VAL A 11 3.12 2.08 8.95
CA VAL A 11 1.69 2.29 8.66
C VAL A 11 1.14 1.17 7.77
N ALA A 12 1.92 0.64 6.83
CA ALA A 12 1.54 -0.53 6.05
C ALA A 12 1.31 -1.76 6.95
N ALA A 13 2.22 -2.00 7.91
CA ALA A 13 2.07 -3.11 8.85
C ALA A 13 0.80 -3.01 9.70
N GLN A 14 0.34 -1.80 10.03
CA GLN A 14 -0.93 -1.61 10.76
C GLN A 14 -2.15 -2.06 9.94
N GLU A 15 -2.09 -1.96 8.61
CA GLU A 15 -3.15 -2.48 7.73
C GLU A 15 -2.99 -3.98 7.44
N ILE A 16 -1.76 -4.45 7.27
CA ILE A 16 -1.47 -5.86 6.91
C ILE A 16 -1.73 -6.81 8.07
N MET A 17 -1.24 -6.49 9.27
CA MET A 17 -1.30 -7.41 10.42
C MET A 17 -2.71 -7.87 10.83
N PRO A 18 -3.74 -7.01 10.93
CA PRO A 18 -5.09 -7.47 11.25
C PRO A 18 -5.75 -8.29 10.13
N ARG A 19 -5.26 -8.13 8.90
CA ARG A 19 -5.76 -8.80 7.68
C ARG A 19 -5.03 -10.10 7.36
N PHE A 20 -3.84 -10.28 7.92
CA PHE A 20 -3.02 -11.46 7.72
C PHE A 20 -3.81 -12.74 8.07
N GLN A 21 -3.91 -13.66 7.11
CA GLN A 21 -4.70 -14.90 7.17
C GLN A 21 -6.22 -14.75 7.28
N HIS A 22 -6.76 -13.53 7.16
CA HIS A 22 -8.19 -13.25 7.28
C HIS A 22 -8.77 -12.53 6.06
N SER A 23 -7.94 -12.06 5.12
CA SER A 23 -8.41 -11.45 3.88
C SER A 23 -8.76 -12.47 2.80
N GLU A 24 -9.81 -12.17 2.05
CA GLU A 24 -10.12 -12.85 0.81
C GLU A 24 -9.07 -12.53 -0.26
N VAL A 25 -8.79 -13.50 -1.11
CA VAL A 25 -7.91 -13.34 -2.27
C VAL A 25 -8.77 -13.05 -3.48
N GLU A 26 -8.57 -11.89 -4.08
CA GLU A 26 -9.09 -11.52 -5.38
C GLU A 26 -8.02 -11.77 -6.45
N HIS A 27 -8.42 -11.80 -7.72
CA HIS A 27 -7.50 -11.93 -8.84
C HIS A 27 -7.63 -10.75 -9.79
N LYS A 28 -6.49 -10.14 -10.13
CA LYS A 28 -6.39 -9.08 -11.13
C LYS A 28 -6.71 -9.63 -12.53
N ALA A 29 -6.86 -8.73 -13.50
CA ALA A 29 -7.19 -9.11 -14.88
C ALA A 29 -6.14 -10.02 -15.55
N ASP A 30 -4.88 -9.95 -15.11
CA ASP A 30 -3.79 -10.80 -15.56
C ASP A 30 -3.68 -12.13 -14.78
N GLY A 31 -4.60 -12.38 -13.84
CA GLY A 31 -4.68 -13.59 -13.02
C GLY A 31 -3.80 -13.57 -11.76
N THR A 32 -3.03 -12.52 -11.53
CA THR A 32 -2.22 -12.38 -10.30
C THR A 32 -3.12 -12.14 -9.07
N PRO A 33 -2.77 -12.69 -7.89
CA PRO A 33 -3.57 -12.51 -6.69
C PRO A 33 -3.38 -11.11 -6.09
N VAL A 34 -4.43 -10.61 -5.45
CA VAL A 34 -4.42 -9.38 -4.64
C VAL A 34 -5.35 -9.56 -3.45
N THR A 35 -5.02 -8.95 -2.32
CA THR A 35 -5.85 -8.97 -1.11
C THR A 35 -6.18 -7.56 -0.65
N GLU A 36 -7.17 -7.44 0.24
CA GLU A 36 -7.46 -6.18 0.93
C GLU A 36 -6.23 -5.62 1.68
N ALA A 37 -5.31 -6.49 2.14
CA ALA A 37 -4.09 -6.04 2.79
C ALA A 37 -3.16 -5.29 1.82
N ASP A 38 -3.06 -5.74 0.57
CA ASP A 38 -2.24 -5.11 -0.46
C ASP A 38 -2.80 -3.73 -0.81
N THR A 39 -4.11 -3.64 -1.07
CA THR A 39 -4.76 -2.39 -1.48
C THR A 39 -4.79 -1.34 -0.37
N GLU A 40 -5.10 -1.72 0.88
CA GLU A 40 -5.16 -0.78 1.99
C GLU A 40 -3.77 -0.32 2.46
N SER A 41 -2.78 -1.22 2.45
CA SER A 41 -1.40 -0.84 2.78
C SER A 41 -0.82 0.16 1.77
N GLU A 42 -1.06 -0.04 0.47
CA GLU A 42 -0.68 0.93 -0.55
C GLU A 42 -1.43 2.26 -0.38
N ARG A 43 -2.74 2.21 -0.07
CA ARG A 43 -3.55 3.43 0.13
C ARG A 43 -2.99 4.33 1.25
N VAL A 44 -2.70 3.77 2.42
CA VAL A 44 -2.18 4.56 3.56
C VAL A 44 -0.76 5.06 3.31
N MET A 45 0.08 4.26 2.65
CA MET A 45 1.42 4.70 2.23
C MET A 45 1.33 5.86 1.23
N ARG A 46 0.48 5.75 0.19
CA ARG A 46 0.26 6.81 -0.80
C ARG A 46 -0.23 8.10 -0.15
N GLN A 47 -1.16 8.01 0.80
CA GLN A 47 -1.65 9.18 1.53
C GLN A 47 -0.49 9.89 2.25
N LEU A 48 0.29 9.16 3.04
CA LEU A 48 1.41 9.73 3.80
C LEU A 48 2.51 10.30 2.88
N ILE A 49 2.80 9.66 1.75
CA ILE A 49 3.74 10.18 0.74
C ILE A 49 3.23 11.50 0.17
N ARG A 50 1.96 11.59 -0.24
CA ARG A 50 1.40 12.84 -0.81
C ARG A 50 1.40 14.00 0.20
N GLU A 51 1.12 13.70 1.46
CA GLU A 51 1.16 14.70 2.55
C GLU A 51 2.59 15.20 2.81
N THR A 52 3.60 14.32 2.68
CA THR A 52 5.00 14.65 2.99
C THR A 52 5.76 15.22 1.80
N PHE A 53 5.46 14.73 0.59
CA PHE A 53 6.13 15.05 -0.67
C PHE A 53 5.10 15.28 -1.79
N PRO A 54 4.40 16.43 -1.78
CA PRO A 54 3.28 16.69 -2.70
C PRO A 54 3.68 16.71 -4.18
N ASP A 55 4.96 16.98 -4.49
CA ASP A 55 5.47 17.07 -5.87
C ASP A 55 6.09 15.75 -6.37
N HIS A 56 6.15 14.71 -5.55
CA HIS A 56 6.73 13.43 -5.95
C HIS A 56 5.69 12.53 -6.63
N GLY A 57 6.06 11.94 -7.76
CA GLY A 57 5.30 10.83 -8.34
C GLY A 57 5.33 9.59 -7.44
N ILE A 58 4.27 8.79 -7.49
CA ILE A 58 4.17 7.54 -6.74
C ILE A 58 3.81 6.41 -7.70
N MET A 59 4.75 5.48 -7.89
CA MET A 59 4.56 4.24 -8.65
C MET A 59 4.24 3.11 -7.68
N GLY A 60 3.05 2.53 -7.79
CA GLY A 60 2.58 1.42 -6.96
C GLY A 60 2.02 0.27 -7.81
N GLU A 61 1.69 -0.85 -7.18
CA GLU A 61 1.21 -2.04 -7.89
C GLU A 61 -0.32 -2.07 -7.98
N GLU A 62 -1.01 -1.57 -6.95
CA GLU A 62 -2.45 -1.79 -6.78
C GLU A 62 -3.32 -0.64 -7.30
N GLN A 63 -2.87 0.61 -7.12
CA GLN A 63 -3.59 1.77 -7.62
C GLN A 63 -2.94 2.30 -8.89
N ALA A 64 -3.76 2.82 -9.81
CA ALA A 64 -3.27 3.54 -10.97
C ALA A 64 -2.44 4.75 -10.53
N ASP A 65 -1.32 4.97 -11.22
CA ASP A 65 -0.47 6.12 -10.97
C ASP A 65 -1.20 7.42 -11.35
N VAL A 66 -1.00 8.45 -10.53
CA VAL A 66 -1.54 9.82 -10.70
C VAL A 66 -0.43 10.83 -10.52
#